data_AF-A0A6A5RDW6-F1
#
_entry.id   AF-A0A6A5RDW6-F1
#
_cell.length_a   1.000
_cell.length_b   1.000
_cell.length_c   1.000
_cell.angle_alpha   90.00
_cell.angle_beta   90.00
_cell.angle_gamma   90.00
#
_symmetry.space_group_name_H-M   'P 1'
#
loop_
_entity.id
_entity.type
_entity.pdbx_description
1 polymer ?
#
loop_
_entity_poly.entity_id
_entity_poly.type
_entity_poly.pdbx_seq_one_letter_code
_entity_poly.pdbx_strand_id
1 'polypeptide(L)'
;MTNSKTPETDLCPDWIYSDSSDVHIAKDRAWFTSYHVFPSHVTSLYAIGAPIPVLGIGTIKLPVKATRGSFTSYGASPIELHNVLHAPTYFCNLLGRPLGAIYQISLGGSVHEGGRPNRGGLALNGRQVTHFQPGPISFFSLAVLPPPGTSFGPSAFRTGGSRAVSAHWPHAERSRWHAIPAHAALERDPLPDQPPYALHEMEFVNRRWGSEFRFLAQYGLGLLEERDRSEGRRIARALLQGRDPEVKVGV
;
A
#
# COMPACT_ATOMS: atom_id res chain seq x y z
N MET A 1 13.72 -41.50 -10.70
CA MET A 1 12.46 -40.77 -10.45
C MET A 1 12.82 -39.30 -10.28
N THR A 2 12.74 -38.52 -11.35
CA THR A 2 13.03 -37.09 -11.36
C THR A 2 11.81 -36.35 -10.81
N ASN A 3 11.93 -35.82 -9.59
CA ASN A 3 10.95 -34.88 -9.04
C ASN A 3 10.94 -33.63 -9.92
N SER A 4 9.94 -33.52 -10.81
CA SER A 4 9.62 -32.30 -11.53
C SER A 4 9.13 -31.27 -10.52
N LYS A 5 10.06 -30.45 -10.01
CA LYS A 5 9.73 -29.24 -9.26
C LYS A 5 8.92 -28.37 -10.23
N THR A 6 7.65 -28.11 -9.91
CA THR A 6 6.83 -27.10 -10.59
C THR A 6 7.65 -25.80 -10.70
N PRO A 7 7.59 -25.08 -11.85
CA PRO A 7 8.36 -23.85 -12.00
C PRO A 7 7.88 -22.85 -10.95
N GLU A 8 8.72 -22.64 -9.91
CA GLU A 8 8.54 -21.55 -8.96
C GLU A 8 8.52 -20.25 -9.78
N THR A 9 7.43 -19.49 -9.67
CA THR A 9 7.32 -18.20 -10.36
C THR A 9 8.18 -17.21 -9.61
N ASP A 10 9.31 -16.83 -10.20
CA ASP A 10 10.23 -15.85 -9.61
C ASP A 10 9.62 -14.45 -9.67
N LEU A 11 9.15 -13.96 -8.51
CA LEU A 11 8.56 -12.64 -8.35
C LEU A 11 9.64 -11.57 -8.20
N CYS A 12 9.33 -10.35 -8.64
CA CYS A 12 10.16 -9.20 -8.35
C CYS A 12 10.22 -8.94 -6.83
N PRO A 13 11.42 -8.96 -6.21
CA PRO A 13 11.56 -8.74 -4.77
C PRO A 13 11.45 -7.26 -4.38
N ASP A 14 11.60 -6.35 -5.33
CA ASP A 14 11.84 -4.94 -5.05
C ASP A 14 10.51 -4.19 -4.89
N TRP A 15 10.22 -3.79 -3.65
CA TRP A 15 9.08 -2.94 -3.29
C TRP A 15 9.60 -1.57 -2.89
N ILE A 16 9.83 -0.72 -3.88
CA ILE A 16 10.49 0.58 -3.68
C ILE A 16 9.47 1.62 -3.22
N TYR A 17 9.76 2.31 -2.11
CA TYR A 17 9.02 3.51 -1.76
C TYR A 17 9.48 4.70 -2.60
N SER A 18 8.52 5.43 -3.16
CA SER A 18 8.76 6.65 -3.95
C SER A 18 7.74 7.72 -3.60
N ASP A 19 8.22 8.78 -2.94
CA ASP A 19 7.42 9.96 -2.60
C ASP A 19 7.01 10.79 -3.83
N SER A 20 7.65 10.60 -4.97
CA SER A 20 7.23 11.26 -6.21
C SER A 20 6.10 10.53 -6.93
N SER A 21 5.69 9.34 -6.49
CA SER A 21 4.63 8.56 -7.15
C SER A 21 3.27 8.78 -6.50
N ASP A 22 2.20 8.85 -7.28
CA ASP A 22 0.83 9.05 -6.76
C ASP A 22 -0.01 7.76 -6.70
N VAL A 23 0.59 6.62 -7.01
CA VAL A 23 -0.07 5.31 -7.08
C VAL A 23 0.88 4.18 -6.68
N HIS A 24 0.31 3.03 -6.32
CA HIS A 24 1.05 1.78 -6.12
C HIS A 24 1.11 0.96 -7.41
N ILE A 25 2.23 0.30 -7.67
CA ILE A 25 2.40 -0.63 -8.79
C ILE A 25 2.88 -1.98 -8.29
N ALA A 26 2.23 -3.04 -8.74
CA ALA A 26 2.74 -4.39 -8.70
C ALA A 26 3.13 -4.82 -10.12
N LYS A 27 4.34 -5.35 -10.27
CA LYS A 27 4.82 -5.94 -11.52
C LYS A 27 4.15 -7.27 -11.78
N ASP A 28 4.10 -8.13 -10.77
CA ASP A 28 3.67 -9.52 -10.93
C ASP A 28 2.23 -9.72 -10.47
N ARG A 29 1.43 -10.41 -11.29
CA ARG A 29 0.02 -10.72 -10.99
C ARG A 29 -0.15 -11.53 -9.68
N ALA A 30 0.85 -12.33 -9.31
CA ALA A 30 0.77 -13.24 -8.16
C ALA A 30 0.61 -12.52 -6.80
N TRP A 31 0.85 -11.20 -6.73
CA TRP A 31 0.65 -10.41 -5.52
C TRP A 31 -0.82 -10.10 -5.19
N PHE A 32 -1.72 -10.21 -6.17
CA PHE A 32 -3.10 -9.77 -6.04
C PHE A 32 -3.98 -10.81 -5.35
N THR A 33 -4.69 -10.38 -4.31
CA THR A 33 -5.75 -11.15 -3.64
C THR A 33 -7.11 -10.90 -4.29
N SER A 34 -7.30 -9.70 -4.86
CA SER A 34 -8.43 -9.37 -5.72
C SER A 34 -7.92 -8.70 -6.99
N TYR A 35 -8.54 -8.97 -8.14
CA TYR A 35 -8.08 -8.40 -9.41
C TYR A 35 -9.23 -8.06 -10.34
N HIS A 36 -9.21 -6.85 -10.86
CA HIS A 36 -10.11 -6.38 -11.91
C HIS A 36 -9.31 -6.08 -13.16
N VAL A 37 -9.74 -6.65 -14.29
CA VAL A 37 -9.18 -6.28 -15.59
C VAL A 37 -9.61 -4.86 -15.90
N PHE A 38 -8.63 -3.97 -16.00
CA PHE A 38 -8.84 -2.56 -16.24
C PHE A 38 -7.64 -2.04 -17.05
N PRO A 39 -7.70 -2.15 -18.39
CA PRO A 39 -6.65 -1.64 -19.26
C PRO A 39 -6.53 -0.13 -19.04
N SER A 40 -5.34 0.34 -18.69
CA SER A 40 -5.03 1.73 -18.31
C SER A 40 -3.55 2.01 -18.61
N HIS A 41 -3.01 3.11 -18.11
CA HIS A 41 -1.58 3.42 -18.21
C HIS A 41 -1.10 4.29 -17.04
N VAL A 42 0.21 4.31 -16.84
CA VAL A 42 0.92 5.25 -15.96
C VAL A 42 2.02 5.97 -16.73
N THR A 43 2.41 7.15 -16.26
CA THR A 43 3.53 7.94 -16.79
C THR A 43 4.62 8.14 -15.73
N SER A 44 5.82 8.53 -16.14
CA SER A 44 6.88 8.96 -15.22
C SER A 44 6.63 10.39 -14.70
N LEU A 45 7.35 10.82 -13.66
CA LEU A 45 7.23 12.15 -13.02
C LEU A 45 7.29 13.31 -14.02
N TYR A 46 8.14 13.20 -15.04
CA TYR A 46 8.32 14.23 -16.06
C TYR A 46 7.53 13.94 -17.34
N ALA A 47 6.67 12.92 -17.35
CA ALA A 47 6.01 12.38 -18.54
C ALA A 47 6.99 12.11 -19.71
N ILE A 48 8.25 11.80 -19.38
CA ILE A 48 9.28 11.48 -20.36
C ILE A 48 9.17 9.99 -20.68
N GLY A 49 9.03 9.69 -21.97
CA GLY A 49 8.92 8.33 -22.50
C GLY A 49 7.49 7.89 -22.80
N ALA A 50 7.35 6.69 -23.34
CA ALA A 50 6.03 6.11 -23.62
C ALA A 50 5.30 5.77 -22.31
N PRO A 51 3.97 5.94 -22.24
CA PRO A 51 3.17 5.46 -21.12
C PRO A 51 3.38 3.96 -20.90
N ILE A 52 3.43 3.56 -19.64
CA ILE A 52 3.59 2.16 -19.26
C ILE A 52 2.18 1.55 -19.14
N PRO A 53 1.89 0.46 -19.87
CA PRO A 53 0.56 -0.14 -19.86
C PRO A 53 0.24 -0.78 -18.51
N VAL A 54 -0.99 -0.54 -18.06
CA VAL A 54 -1.59 -1.19 -16.89
C VAL A 54 -2.64 -2.16 -17.38
N LEU A 55 -2.59 -3.39 -16.88
CA LEU A 55 -3.52 -4.46 -17.29
C LEU A 55 -4.71 -4.61 -16.34
N GLY A 56 -4.61 -4.04 -15.15
CA GLY A 56 -5.67 -4.12 -14.16
C GLY A 56 -5.30 -3.49 -12.85
N ILE A 57 -6.23 -3.59 -11.92
CA ILE A 57 -6.17 -2.95 -10.62
C ILE A 57 -6.75 -3.89 -9.57
N GLY A 58 -6.25 -3.81 -8.34
CA GLY A 58 -6.75 -4.67 -7.28
C GLY A 58 -6.13 -4.40 -5.93
N THR A 59 -6.27 -5.41 -5.07
CA THR A 59 -5.78 -5.40 -3.70
C THR A 59 -4.68 -6.43 -3.58
N ILE A 60 -3.64 -6.10 -2.83
CA ILE A 60 -2.55 -7.03 -2.50
C ILE A 60 -2.40 -7.10 -0.98
N LYS A 61 -1.92 -8.25 -0.50
CA LYS A 61 -1.48 -8.43 0.89
C LYS A 61 0.01 -8.75 0.88
N LEU A 62 0.83 -7.82 1.36
CA LEU A 62 2.29 -7.97 1.43
C LEU A 62 2.69 -8.59 2.76
N PRO A 63 3.18 -9.84 2.78
CA PRO A 63 3.76 -10.39 3.99
C PRO A 63 5.11 -9.70 4.25
N VAL A 64 5.25 -9.05 5.39
CA VAL A 64 6.43 -8.23 5.72
C VAL A 64 7.33 -8.88 6.75
N LYS A 65 8.61 -8.47 6.77
CA LYS A 65 9.58 -8.87 7.80
C LYS A 65 9.63 -7.81 8.89
N ALA A 66 9.35 -8.22 10.13
CA ALA A 66 9.66 -7.42 11.31
C ALA A 66 11.18 -7.22 11.47
N THR A 67 11.58 -6.13 12.14
CA THR A 67 12.97 -5.89 12.51
C THR A 67 13.40 -6.88 13.61
N ARG A 68 14.56 -7.54 13.43
CA ARG A 68 15.14 -8.45 14.44
C ARG A 68 15.46 -7.70 15.73
N GLY A 69 14.99 -8.21 16.88
CA GLY A 69 15.26 -7.63 18.21
C GLY A 69 14.07 -6.89 18.84
N SER A 70 12.93 -6.79 18.16
CA SER A 70 11.69 -6.39 18.81
C SER A 70 11.21 -7.55 19.69
N PHE A 71 11.28 -7.38 21.02
CA PHE A 71 10.70 -8.31 22.02
C PHE A 71 9.18 -8.41 21.93
N THR A 72 8.56 -7.71 20.98
CA THR A 72 7.13 -7.81 20.76
C THR A 72 6.88 -8.92 19.75
N SER A 73 6.07 -9.91 20.15
CA SER A 73 5.48 -10.96 19.31
C SER A 73 4.59 -10.44 18.18
N TYR A 74 4.65 -9.14 17.85
CA TYR A 74 3.82 -8.55 16.82
C TYR A 74 4.66 -7.75 15.82
N GLY A 75 4.58 -8.23 14.58
CA GLY A 75 5.25 -7.73 13.39
C GLY A 75 5.05 -8.68 12.20
N ALA A 76 3.93 -9.42 12.19
CA ALA A 76 3.64 -10.46 11.20
C ALA A 76 2.34 -10.20 10.42
N SER A 77 1.63 -9.10 10.71
CA SER A 77 0.43 -8.75 9.97
C SER A 77 0.81 -8.23 8.59
N PRO A 78 0.28 -8.83 7.51
CA PRO A 78 0.57 -8.36 6.16
C PRO A 78 0.08 -6.92 5.98
N ILE A 79 0.80 -6.16 5.17
CA ILE A 79 0.37 -4.83 4.73
C ILE A 79 -0.62 -5.03 3.58
N GLU A 80 -1.85 -4.58 3.77
CA GLU A 80 -2.86 -4.58 2.70
C GLU A 80 -2.83 -3.25 1.97
N LEU A 81 -2.73 -3.31 0.63
CA LEU A 81 -2.79 -2.13 -0.22
C LEU A 81 -3.92 -2.30 -1.23
N HIS A 82 -4.79 -1.30 -1.28
CA HIS A 82 -5.89 -1.22 -2.23
C HIS A 82 -5.49 -0.37 -3.44
N ASN A 83 -6.26 -0.49 -4.53
CA ASN A 83 -6.08 0.29 -5.76
C ASN A 83 -4.65 0.19 -6.32
N VAL A 84 -4.03 -0.99 -6.20
CA VAL A 84 -2.70 -1.27 -6.75
C VAL A 84 -2.83 -1.55 -8.24
N LEU A 85 -2.04 -0.88 -9.07
CA LEU A 85 -2.04 -1.10 -10.51
C LEU A 85 -1.11 -2.25 -10.87
N HIS A 86 -1.57 -3.14 -11.75
CA HIS A 86 -0.77 -4.21 -12.32
C HIS A 86 -0.11 -3.77 -13.63
N ALA A 87 1.21 -3.59 -13.60
CA ALA A 87 2.00 -3.16 -14.76
C ALA A 87 3.21 -4.08 -14.96
N PRO A 88 3.06 -5.19 -15.72
CA PRO A 88 4.11 -6.20 -15.90
C PRO A 88 5.40 -5.68 -16.52
N THR A 89 5.31 -4.63 -17.34
CA THR A 89 6.45 -4.02 -18.02
C THR A 89 7.17 -2.99 -17.15
N TYR A 90 6.61 -2.62 -15.99
CA TYR A 90 7.34 -1.85 -14.99
C TYR A 90 8.51 -2.68 -14.44
N PHE A 91 9.62 -2.03 -14.12
CA PHE A 91 10.86 -2.74 -13.80
C PHE A 91 10.97 -3.23 -12.35
N CYS A 92 10.09 -2.76 -11.45
CA CYS A 92 9.99 -3.18 -10.05
C CYS A 92 8.56 -3.03 -9.52
N ASN A 93 8.30 -3.42 -8.27
CA ASN A 93 7.10 -2.98 -7.56
C ASN A 93 7.35 -1.59 -6.94
N LEU A 94 6.29 -0.81 -6.80
CA LEU A 94 6.37 0.59 -6.39
C LEU A 94 5.31 0.92 -5.34
N LEU A 95 5.74 1.56 -4.26
CA LEU A 95 4.90 2.09 -3.20
C LEU A 95 4.90 3.62 -3.32
N GLY A 96 3.83 4.20 -3.85
CA GLY A 96 3.67 5.64 -3.93
C GLY A 96 3.23 6.29 -2.61
N ARG A 97 3.03 7.62 -2.68
CA ARG A 97 2.57 8.49 -1.59
C ARG A 97 1.32 8.03 -0.84
N PRO A 98 0.32 7.35 -1.44
CA PRO A 98 -0.82 6.86 -0.66
C PRO A 98 -0.42 5.97 0.52
N LEU A 99 0.79 5.38 0.53
CA LEU A 99 1.32 4.65 1.68
C LEU A 99 1.40 5.52 2.95
N GLY A 100 1.75 6.80 2.80
CA GLY A 100 1.91 7.75 3.90
C GLY A 100 0.59 8.20 4.53
N ALA A 101 -0.55 7.91 3.88
CA ALA A 101 -1.86 8.12 4.47
C ALA A 101 -2.16 7.10 5.58
N ILE A 102 -1.49 5.94 5.55
CA ILE A 102 -1.73 4.84 6.50
C ILE A 102 -0.58 4.67 7.48
N TYR A 103 0.65 4.75 6.97
CA TYR A 103 1.86 4.47 7.73
C TYR A 103 2.70 5.73 7.92
N GLN A 104 3.27 5.88 9.12
CA GLN A 104 4.38 6.79 9.34
C GLN A 104 5.61 6.22 8.65
N ILE A 105 6.11 6.94 7.66
CA ILE A 105 7.28 6.55 6.87
C ILE A 105 8.50 7.22 7.48
N SER A 106 9.35 6.43 8.09
CA SER A 106 10.66 6.88 8.55
C SER A 106 11.66 6.56 7.45
N LEU A 107 12.25 7.59 6.84
CA LEU A 107 13.40 7.44 5.96
C LEU A 107 14.65 7.66 6.81
N GLY A 108 15.48 6.63 6.92
CA GLY A 108 16.71 6.69 7.69
C GLY A 108 17.71 7.70 7.11
N GLY A 109 18.48 8.35 8.00
CA GLY A 109 19.57 9.27 7.67
C GLY A 109 20.95 8.75 8.11
N SER A 110 22.02 9.50 7.81
CA SER A 110 23.39 9.09 8.14
C SER A 110 23.57 8.88 9.65
N VAL A 111 24.44 7.92 9.94
CA VAL A 111 24.79 7.39 11.26
C VAL A 111 25.45 8.46 12.13
N HIS A 112 25.01 8.62 13.39
CA HIS A 112 25.88 9.13 14.46
C HIS A 112 27.05 8.15 14.62
N GLU A 113 28.29 8.63 14.52
CA GLU A 113 29.55 7.84 14.50
C GLU A 113 29.46 6.51 15.29
N GLY A 114 29.64 5.39 14.58
CA GLY A 114 29.72 4.05 15.16
C GLY A 114 28.42 3.23 15.21
N GLY A 115 27.26 3.80 14.88
CA GLY A 115 26.00 3.05 14.80
C GLY A 115 25.84 2.21 13.51
N ARG A 116 25.01 1.15 13.55
CA ARG A 116 24.56 0.50 12.30
C ARG A 116 23.61 1.45 11.57
N PRO A 117 23.74 1.65 10.24
CA PRO A 117 22.79 2.48 9.49
C PRO A 117 21.38 1.90 9.59
N ASN A 118 20.47 2.66 10.21
CA ASN A 118 19.05 2.39 10.18
C ASN A 118 18.47 3.07 8.95
N ARG A 119 17.91 2.31 8.01
CA ARG A 119 17.28 2.86 6.79
C ARG A 119 15.85 3.33 7.03
N GLY A 120 15.35 3.17 8.25
CA GLY A 120 13.98 3.47 8.63
C GLY A 120 13.01 2.35 8.23
N GLY A 121 11.75 2.70 8.03
CA GLY A 121 10.70 1.73 7.78
C GLY A 121 9.32 2.34 7.87
N LEU A 122 8.34 1.46 8.07
CA LEU A 122 6.93 1.83 8.23
C LEU A 122 6.51 1.58 9.66
N ALA A 123 5.81 2.55 10.24
CA ALA A 123 5.17 2.42 11.55
C ALA A 123 3.67 2.71 11.46
N LEU A 124 2.88 2.03 12.27
CA LEU A 124 1.45 2.23 12.45
C LEU A 124 1.20 2.54 13.92
N ASN A 125 0.57 3.67 14.22
CA ASN A 125 0.31 4.12 15.60
C ASN A 125 1.56 4.12 16.50
N GLY A 126 2.68 4.62 15.97
CA GLY A 126 3.97 4.66 16.68
C GLY A 126 4.69 3.31 16.79
N ARG A 127 4.10 2.23 16.28
CA ARG A 127 4.69 0.89 16.31
C ARG A 127 5.29 0.52 14.95
N GLN A 128 6.55 0.12 14.92
CA GLN A 128 7.20 -0.33 13.69
C GLN A 128 6.56 -1.63 13.17
N VAL A 129 6.11 -1.59 11.92
CA VAL A 129 5.48 -2.72 11.18
C VAL A 129 6.53 -3.46 10.36
N THR A 130 7.41 -2.71 9.70
CA THR A 130 8.49 -3.27 8.88
C THR A 130 9.63 -2.27 8.73
N HIS A 131 10.67 -2.65 8.00
CA HIS A 131 11.86 -1.85 7.76
C HIS A 131 12.22 -1.85 6.29
N PHE A 132 13.04 -0.88 5.89
CA PHE A 132 13.67 -0.90 4.58
C PHE A 132 14.91 -1.81 4.60
N GLN A 133 15.05 -2.63 3.56
CA GLN A 133 16.15 -3.57 3.41
C GLN A 133 17.49 -2.84 3.19
N PRO A 134 18.62 -3.43 3.63
CA PRO A 134 19.94 -2.97 3.22
C PRO A 134 20.06 -2.91 1.69
N GLY A 135 20.70 -1.88 1.16
CA GLY A 135 20.82 -1.68 -0.29
C GLY A 135 21.39 -0.30 -0.63
N PRO A 136 21.45 0.06 -1.92
CA PRO A 136 21.91 1.38 -2.36
C PRO A 136 21.11 2.50 -1.68
N ILE A 137 21.81 3.56 -1.24
CA ILE A 137 21.22 4.69 -0.49
C ILE A 137 20.04 5.31 -1.25
N SER A 138 20.09 5.32 -2.58
CA SER A 138 19.09 5.93 -3.47
C SER A 138 17.72 5.25 -3.46
N PHE A 139 17.59 4.03 -2.94
CA PHE A 139 16.33 3.26 -2.98
C PHE A 139 15.94 2.67 -1.62
N PHE A 140 14.71 2.96 -1.19
CA PHE A 140 14.11 2.42 0.03
C PHE A 140 13.20 1.24 -0.32
N SER A 141 13.78 0.03 -0.39
CA SER A 141 13.05 -1.20 -0.68
C SER A 141 12.49 -1.82 0.59
N LEU A 142 11.19 -2.10 0.64
CA LEU A 142 10.52 -2.66 1.81
C LEU A 142 10.95 -4.12 2.07
N ALA A 143 11.12 -4.50 3.33
CA ALA A 143 11.43 -5.87 3.72
C ALA A 143 10.19 -6.76 3.63
N VAL A 144 10.00 -7.43 2.49
CA VAL A 144 8.88 -8.35 2.23
C VAL A 144 9.33 -9.82 2.21
N LEU A 145 8.35 -10.72 2.35
CA LEU A 145 8.45 -12.16 2.13
C LEU A 145 7.64 -12.52 0.86
N PRO A 146 8.07 -13.54 0.10
CA PRO A 146 7.29 -14.00 -1.03
C PRO A 146 5.98 -14.64 -0.55
N PRO A 147 4.88 -14.56 -1.32
CA PRO A 147 3.68 -15.33 -1.08
C PRO A 147 3.98 -16.84 -0.99
N PRO A 148 3.19 -17.62 -0.22
CA PRO A 148 3.39 -19.07 -0.13
C PRO A 148 3.44 -19.74 -1.51
N GLY A 149 4.44 -20.61 -1.73
CA GLY A 149 4.63 -21.31 -3.00
C GLY A 149 5.32 -20.51 -4.11
N THR A 150 5.81 -19.30 -3.81
CA THR A 150 6.59 -18.48 -4.76
C THR A 150 7.98 -18.17 -4.20
N SER A 151 8.90 -17.80 -5.11
CA SER A 151 10.26 -17.37 -4.80
C SER A 151 10.47 -15.95 -5.30
N PHE A 152 11.51 -15.30 -4.79
CA PHE A 152 11.99 -14.06 -5.37
C PHE A 152 13.03 -14.35 -6.45
N GLY A 153 12.83 -13.70 -7.61
CA GLY A 153 13.86 -13.57 -8.62
C GLY A 153 14.96 -12.59 -8.23
N PRO A 154 15.88 -12.29 -9.17
CA PRO A 154 16.91 -11.29 -8.94
C PRO A 154 16.31 -9.88 -8.78
N SER A 155 16.93 -9.07 -7.93
CA SER A 155 16.58 -7.65 -7.78
C SER A 155 16.99 -6.86 -9.02
N ALA A 156 16.11 -5.97 -9.48
CA ALA A 156 16.32 -5.08 -10.62
C ALA A 156 17.37 -3.98 -10.35
N PHE A 157 17.77 -3.80 -9.09
CA PHE A 157 18.67 -2.73 -8.65
C PHE A 157 20.09 -3.20 -8.32
N ARG A 158 20.47 -4.43 -8.71
CA ARG A 158 21.82 -4.98 -8.45
C ARG A 158 22.95 -4.27 -9.21
N THR A 159 22.65 -3.39 -10.16
CA THR A 159 23.64 -2.77 -11.05
C THR A 159 23.51 -1.25 -11.07
N GLY A 160 24.12 -0.56 -10.09
CA GLY A 160 24.70 0.80 -10.18
C GLY A 160 23.92 1.97 -10.83
N GLY A 161 22.67 1.78 -11.23
CA GLY A 161 21.90 2.72 -12.01
C GLY A 161 21.09 3.64 -11.11
N SER A 162 21.39 4.93 -11.15
CA SER A 162 20.47 5.95 -10.64
C SER A 162 19.31 6.07 -11.63
N ARG A 163 18.22 5.35 -11.39
CA ARG A 163 16.95 5.55 -12.10
C ARG A 163 15.98 6.21 -11.16
N ALA A 164 15.44 7.36 -11.55
CA ALA A 164 14.31 7.95 -10.84
C ALA A 164 13.10 7.02 -10.98
N VAL A 165 12.69 6.39 -9.87
CA VAL A 165 11.50 5.53 -9.84
C VAL A 165 10.30 6.41 -9.54
N SER A 166 9.41 6.58 -10.51
CA SER A 166 8.18 7.34 -10.36
C SER A 166 7.06 6.76 -11.19
N ALA A 167 5.84 6.85 -10.68
CA ALA A 167 4.64 6.55 -11.44
C ALA A 167 3.51 7.52 -11.10
N HIS A 168 2.89 8.03 -12.15
CA HIS A 168 1.69 8.84 -12.08
C HIS A 168 0.57 8.16 -12.84
N TRP A 169 -0.57 7.96 -12.18
CA TRP A 169 -1.77 7.48 -12.83
C TRP A 169 -2.60 8.66 -13.32
N PRO A 170 -2.79 8.88 -14.63
CA PRO A 170 -3.47 10.09 -15.10
C PRO A 170 -4.87 10.26 -14.50
N HIS A 171 -5.25 11.50 -14.18
CA HIS A 171 -6.52 11.80 -13.53
C HIS A 171 -7.72 11.24 -14.33
N ALA A 172 -7.68 11.35 -15.66
CA ALA A 172 -8.73 10.80 -16.53
C ALA A 172 -8.95 9.28 -16.32
N GLU A 173 -7.87 8.52 -16.15
CA GLU A 173 -7.95 7.08 -15.93
C GLU A 173 -8.46 6.74 -14.52
N ARG A 174 -8.09 7.56 -13.52
CA ARG A 174 -8.66 7.48 -12.17
C ARG A 174 -10.17 7.71 -12.19
N SER A 175 -10.62 8.79 -12.84
CA SER A 175 -12.05 9.09 -12.99
C SER A 175 -12.79 7.96 -13.71
N ARG A 176 -12.19 7.38 -14.75
CA ARG A 176 -12.76 6.23 -15.47
C ARG A 176 -12.91 5.01 -14.58
N TRP A 177 -11.95 4.74 -13.70
CA TRP A 177 -12.06 3.66 -12.71
C TRP A 177 -13.21 3.90 -11.73
N HIS A 178 -13.30 5.11 -11.17
CA HIS A 178 -14.38 5.47 -10.23
C HIS A 178 -15.77 5.45 -10.87
N ALA A 179 -15.88 5.68 -12.18
CA ALA A 179 -17.14 5.65 -12.91
C ALA A 179 -17.66 4.22 -13.19
N ILE A 180 -16.87 3.16 -12.97
CA ILE A 180 -17.31 1.79 -13.26
C ILE A 180 -18.39 1.34 -12.26
N PRO A 181 -19.60 0.94 -12.75
CA PRO A 181 -20.70 0.51 -11.89
C PRO A 181 -20.39 -0.69 -11.00
N ALA A 182 -19.45 -1.57 -11.39
CA ALA A 182 -19.05 -2.73 -10.59
C ALA A 182 -18.24 -2.34 -9.33
N HIS A 183 -17.48 -1.24 -9.37
CA HIS A 183 -16.85 -0.68 -8.17
C HIS A 183 -17.88 0.05 -7.32
N ALA A 184 -18.78 0.79 -7.97
CA ALA A 184 -19.95 1.37 -7.30
C ALA A 184 -20.87 0.29 -6.70
N ALA A 185 -20.92 -0.94 -7.22
CA ALA A 185 -21.76 -2.04 -6.73
C ALA A 185 -21.09 -2.86 -5.61
N LEU A 186 -19.78 -3.15 -5.71
CA LEU A 186 -19.00 -3.74 -4.62
C LEU A 186 -18.89 -2.81 -3.39
N GLU A 187 -19.04 -1.50 -3.60
CA GLU A 187 -19.20 -0.50 -2.55
C GLU A 187 -20.62 0.07 -2.39
N ARG A 188 -21.62 -0.49 -3.09
CA ARG A 188 -23.06 -0.29 -2.80
C ARG A 188 -23.55 -1.55 -2.10
N ASP A 189 -23.07 -1.75 -0.89
CA ASP A 189 -24.08 -1.83 0.15
C ASP A 189 -24.37 -0.36 0.49
N PRO A 190 -25.57 0.19 0.23
CA PRO A 190 -25.87 1.54 0.69
C PRO A 190 -25.80 1.48 2.22
N LEU A 191 -24.68 1.93 2.78
CA LEU A 191 -24.61 2.13 4.21
C LEU A 191 -25.75 3.07 4.57
N PRO A 192 -26.65 2.68 5.47
CA PRO A 192 -27.72 3.57 5.89
C PRO A 192 -27.08 4.87 6.33
N ASP A 193 -27.61 5.98 5.83
CA ASP A 193 -27.06 7.31 6.02
C ASP A 193 -26.75 7.50 7.50
N GLN A 194 -25.46 7.47 7.84
CA GLN A 194 -25.06 7.41 9.23
C GLN A 194 -25.35 8.79 9.82
N PRO A 195 -26.06 8.89 10.95
CA PRO A 195 -26.29 10.19 11.57
C PRO A 195 -24.95 10.88 11.85
N PRO A 196 -24.88 12.23 11.85
CA PRO A 196 -23.67 12.98 12.17
C PRO A 196 -23.02 12.49 13.47
N TYR A 197 -21.71 12.75 13.62
CA TYR A 197 -21.00 12.37 14.83
C TYR A 197 -21.68 12.91 16.08
N ALA A 198 -21.92 12.04 17.06
CA ALA A 198 -22.16 12.47 18.43
C ALA A 198 -20.85 13.06 19.00
N LEU A 199 -20.97 13.94 20.00
CA LEU A 199 -19.82 14.68 20.55
C LEU A 199 -18.66 13.76 20.98
N HIS A 200 -18.96 12.66 21.68
CA HIS A 200 -17.95 11.69 22.12
C HIS A 200 -17.30 10.93 20.96
N GLU A 201 -18.02 10.73 19.84
CA GLU A 201 -17.49 10.09 18.64
C GLU A 201 -16.50 11.02 17.94
N MET A 202 -16.84 12.32 17.83
CA MET A 202 -15.96 13.34 17.29
C MET A 202 -14.75 13.58 18.19
N GLU A 203 -14.91 13.57 19.50
CA GLU A 203 -13.79 13.65 20.45
C GLU A 203 -12.86 12.44 20.34
N PHE A 204 -13.40 11.24 20.14
CA PHE A 204 -12.60 10.05 19.87
C PHE A 204 -11.82 10.19 18.56
N VAL A 205 -12.49 10.63 17.49
CA VAL A 205 -11.86 10.88 16.18
C VAL A 205 -10.76 11.94 16.30
N ASN A 206 -11.04 13.07 16.95
CA ASN A 206 -10.07 14.14 17.14
C ASN A 206 -8.92 13.73 18.08
N ARG A 207 -9.18 12.95 19.13
CA ARG A 207 -8.14 12.47 20.04
C ARG A 207 -7.19 11.50 19.35
N ARG A 208 -7.70 10.65 18.47
CA ARG A 208 -6.93 9.59 17.82
C ARG A 208 -6.30 10.00 16.48
N TRP A 209 -6.94 10.90 15.72
CA TRP A 209 -6.45 11.36 14.40
C TRP A 209 -6.23 12.87 14.30
N GLY A 210 -6.62 13.66 15.31
CA GLY A 210 -6.46 15.12 15.33
C GLY A 210 -7.55 15.89 14.59
N SER A 211 -8.14 15.33 13.54
CA SER A 211 -9.28 15.90 12.82
C SER A 211 -10.04 14.84 12.03
N GLU A 212 -11.32 15.12 11.72
CA GLU A 212 -12.13 14.30 10.81
C GLU A 212 -11.46 14.14 9.45
N PHE A 213 -10.86 15.20 8.90
CA PHE A 213 -10.13 15.15 7.64
C PHE A 213 -9.02 14.08 7.65
N ARG A 214 -8.19 14.08 8.70
CA ARG A 214 -7.08 13.12 8.84
C ARG A 214 -7.59 11.70 9.06
N PHE A 215 -8.69 11.56 9.78
CA PHE A 215 -9.37 10.28 9.95
C PHE A 215 -9.91 9.75 8.61
N LEU A 216 -10.65 10.54 7.84
CA LEU A 216 -11.19 10.10 6.54
C LEU A 216 -10.06 9.79 5.54
N ALA A 217 -9.02 10.63 5.50
CA ALA A 217 -7.86 10.41 4.65
C ALA A 217 -7.13 9.08 4.94
N GLN A 218 -7.08 8.64 6.21
CA GLN A 218 -6.52 7.35 6.62
C GLN A 218 -7.24 6.16 5.96
N TYR A 219 -8.56 6.29 5.74
CA TYR A 219 -9.40 5.26 5.13
C TYR A 219 -9.62 5.50 3.63
N GLY A 220 -8.92 6.45 3.01
CA GLY A 220 -9.08 6.79 1.60
C GLY A 220 -10.41 7.49 1.28
N LEU A 221 -11.05 8.07 2.29
CA LEU A 221 -12.37 8.70 2.21
C LEU A 221 -12.24 10.23 2.04
N GLY A 222 -13.07 10.81 1.20
CA GLY A 222 -13.15 12.25 0.96
C GLY A 222 -14.00 13.01 1.99
N LEU A 223 -13.48 14.11 2.54
CA LEU A 223 -14.25 14.99 3.44
C LEU A 223 -15.39 15.75 2.72
N LEU A 224 -15.31 15.90 1.40
CA LEU A 224 -16.32 16.64 0.62
C LEU A 224 -17.49 15.76 0.17
N GLU A 225 -17.36 14.44 0.26
CA GLU A 225 -18.36 13.49 -0.21
C GLU A 225 -19.13 12.91 0.99
N GLU A 226 -20.44 13.17 1.08
CA GLU A 226 -21.23 12.73 2.24
C GLU A 226 -21.27 11.21 2.39
N ARG A 227 -21.19 10.47 1.27
CA ARG A 227 -21.05 9.01 1.26
C ARG A 227 -19.79 8.56 2.00
N ASP A 228 -18.67 9.19 1.70
CA ASP A 228 -17.37 8.88 2.30
C ASP A 228 -17.32 9.31 3.77
N ARG A 229 -17.96 10.43 4.11
CA ARG A 229 -18.13 10.82 5.51
C ARG A 229 -19.04 9.86 6.28
N SER A 230 -20.09 9.35 5.66
CA SER A 230 -21.01 8.35 6.24
C SER A 230 -20.28 7.04 6.52
N GLU A 231 -19.44 6.59 5.59
CA GLU A 231 -18.56 5.44 5.81
C GLU A 231 -17.55 5.70 6.93
N GLY A 232 -16.96 6.90 6.98
CA GLY A 232 -16.12 7.32 8.09
C GLY A 232 -16.84 7.23 9.44
N ARG A 233 -18.09 7.70 9.52
CA ARG A 233 -18.88 7.62 10.76
C ARG A 233 -19.14 6.17 11.19
N ARG A 234 -19.42 5.28 10.24
CA ARG A 234 -19.57 3.85 10.53
C ARG A 234 -18.27 3.24 11.08
N ILE A 235 -17.15 3.54 10.44
CA ILE A 235 -15.83 3.04 10.86
C ILE A 235 -15.48 3.56 12.26
N ALA A 236 -15.66 4.85 12.52
CA ALA A 236 -15.42 5.44 13.84
C ALA A 236 -16.27 4.77 14.94
N ARG A 237 -17.55 4.50 14.66
CA ARG A 237 -18.47 3.82 15.58
C ARG A 237 -18.07 2.38 15.86
N ALA A 238 -17.66 1.65 14.83
CA ALA A 238 -17.15 0.29 14.97
C ALA A 238 -15.91 0.28 15.90
N LEU A 239 -14.97 1.19 15.65
CA LEU A 239 -13.75 1.34 16.45
C LEU A 239 -14.04 1.73 17.91
N LEU A 240 -15.03 2.59 18.14
CA LEU A 240 -15.50 2.96 19.48
C LEU A 240 -16.10 1.77 20.25
N GLN A 241 -16.78 0.87 19.56
CA GLN A 241 -17.36 -0.34 20.16
C GLN A 241 -16.32 -1.45 20.37
N GLY A 242 -15.03 -1.18 20.15
CA GLY A 242 -13.97 -2.19 20.20
C GLY A 242 -14.07 -3.25 19.10
N ARG A 243 -15.00 -3.04 18.15
CA ARG A 243 -15.12 -3.83 16.93
C ARG A 243 -14.27 -3.11 15.90
N ASP A 244 -12.97 -3.29 15.99
CA ASP A 244 -12.12 -2.94 14.84
C ASP A 244 -12.69 -3.72 13.66
N PRO A 245 -13.22 -3.08 12.61
CA PRO A 245 -13.75 -3.82 11.48
C PRO A 245 -12.60 -4.65 10.92
N GLU A 246 -12.57 -5.94 11.25
CA GLU A 246 -11.63 -6.88 10.68
C GLU A 246 -11.68 -6.70 9.17
N VAL A 247 -10.52 -6.30 8.63
CA VAL A 247 -10.12 -6.57 7.26
C VAL A 247 -10.60 -7.99 6.93
N LYS A 248 -11.63 -8.12 6.07
CA LYS A 248 -12.37 -9.36 5.82
C LYS A 248 -11.44 -10.59 5.85
N VAL A 249 -11.53 -11.36 6.94
CA VAL A 249 -11.00 -12.73 7.06
C VAL A 249 -12.15 -13.64 6.63
N GLY A 250 -11.93 -14.42 5.57
CA GLY A 250 -12.93 -15.35 5.03
C GLY A 250 -12.29 -16.68 4.67
N VAL A 251 -12.51 -17.65 5.57
CA VAL A 251 -12.52 -19.13 5.49
C VAL A 251 -11.53 -19.82 4.55
#